data_AF-A0A0T7D2L4-F1
#
_entry.id   AF-A0A0T7D2L4-F1
#
_cell.length_a   1.000
_cell.length_b   1.000
_cell.length_c   1.000
_cell.angle_alpha   90.00
_cell.angle_beta   90.00
_cell.angle_gamma   90.00
#
_symmetry.space_group_name_H-M   'P 1'
#
loop_
_entity.id
_entity.type
_entity.pdbx_description
1 polymer ?
#
loop_
_entity_poly.entity_id
_entity_poly.type
_entity_poly.pdbx_seq_one_letter_code
_entity_poly.pdbx_strand_id
1 'polypeptide(L)'
;MEFTEQDRDALYQTWMSQKSRMRITQMEFSKKLGMNQLDFSNVLRGETPLTMSFISHFCRLLHLEPRNVFPSLKEGNESGPKVVYLKSRMSVDGEIQNAYIEGNQVIVEYAHTVQHD
;
A
#
# COMPACT_ATOMS: atom_id res chain seq x y z
N MET A 1 -10.06 -5.94 11.69
CA MET A 1 -9.50 -7.25 11.33
C MET A 1 -8.03 -7.16 11.65
N GLU A 2 -7.57 -7.91 12.65
CA GLU A 2 -6.15 -7.92 13.03
C GLU A 2 -5.48 -9.09 12.31
N PHE A 3 -4.38 -8.80 11.61
CA PHE A 3 -3.54 -9.84 11.03
C PHE A 3 -2.71 -10.50 12.11
N THR A 4 -2.49 -11.80 11.95
CA THR A 4 -1.78 -12.66 12.87
C THR A 4 -0.28 -12.71 12.57
N GLU A 5 0.50 -13.30 13.47
CA GLU A 5 1.92 -13.59 13.20
C GLU A 5 2.09 -14.54 12.00
N GLN A 6 1.17 -15.49 11.81
CA GLN A 6 1.19 -16.39 10.66
C GLN A 6 1.02 -15.63 9.33
N ASP A 7 0.27 -14.53 9.32
CA ASP A 7 0.16 -13.66 8.15
C ASP A 7 1.46 -12.91 7.86
N ARG A 8 2.23 -12.56 8.89
CA ARG A 8 3.55 -11.93 8.74
C ARG A 8 4.56 -12.92 8.17
N ASP A 9 4.57 -14.15 8.66
CA ASP A 9 5.40 -15.22 8.12
C ASP A 9 5.04 -15.49 6.65
N ALA A 10 3.75 -15.58 6.35
CA ALA A 10 3.26 -15.76 4.98
C ALA A 10 3.67 -14.60 4.06
N LEU A 11 3.60 -13.35 4.55
CA LEU A 11 4.08 -12.17 3.82
C LEU A 11 5.56 -12.32 3.47
N TYR A 12 6.40 -12.60 4.47
CA TYR A 12 7.85 -12.69 4.31
C TYR A 12 8.24 -13.79 3.34
N GLN A 13 7.70 -15.00 3.52
CA GLN A 13 7.99 -16.15 2.65
C GLN A 13 7.52 -15.90 1.21
N THR A 14 6.32 -15.34 1.05
CA THR A 14 5.80 -14.97 -0.27
C THR A 14 6.69 -13.94 -0.94
N TRP A 15 7.08 -12.89 -0.22
CA TRP A 15 7.97 -11.87 -0.76
C TRP A 15 9.33 -12.46 -1.17
N MET A 16 9.98 -13.26 -0.33
CA MET A 16 11.28 -13.87 -0.65
C MET A 16 11.19 -14.77 -1.91
N SER A 17 10.14 -15.58 -2.01
CA SER A 17 9.88 -16.42 -3.18
C SER A 17 9.67 -15.59 -4.45
N GLN A 18 8.79 -14.59 -4.39
CA GLN A 18 8.47 -13.74 -5.53
C GLN A 18 9.64 -12.87 -5.98
N LYS A 19 10.39 -12.31 -5.03
CA LYS A 19 11.60 -11.52 -5.29
C LYS A 19 12.60 -12.31 -6.13
N SER A 20 12.86 -13.56 -5.76
CA SER A 20 13.74 -14.47 -6.51
C SER A 20 13.17 -14.79 -7.90
N ARG A 21 11.90 -15.18 -7.96
CA ARG A 21 11.21 -15.57 -9.20
C ARG A 21 11.16 -14.44 -10.23
N MET A 22 10.82 -13.24 -9.79
CA MET A 22 10.67 -12.05 -10.65
C MET A 22 12.00 -11.34 -10.90
N ARG A 23 13.07 -11.70 -10.17
CA ARG A 23 14.39 -11.05 -10.22
C ARG A 23 14.31 -9.54 -9.99
N ILE A 24 13.48 -9.12 -9.04
CA ILE A 24 13.31 -7.72 -8.66
C ILE A 24 13.99 -7.43 -7.32
N THR A 25 14.48 -6.22 -7.14
CA THR A 25 15.03 -5.78 -5.87
C THR A 25 13.91 -5.31 -4.93
N GLN A 26 14.23 -5.27 -3.63
CA GLN A 26 13.31 -4.75 -2.62
C GLN A 26 13.03 -3.25 -2.79
N MET A 27 14.03 -2.50 -3.28
CA MET A 27 13.91 -1.07 -3.56
C MET A 27 12.98 -0.80 -4.75
N GLU A 28 13.11 -1.57 -5.83
CA GLU A 28 12.20 -1.44 -6.99
C GLU A 28 10.77 -1.78 -6.61
N PHE A 29 10.59 -2.85 -5.83
CA PHE A 29 9.25 -3.25 -5.39
C PHE A 29 8.64 -2.26 -4.38
N SER A 30 9.43 -1.72 -3.44
CA SER A 30 8.94 -0.69 -2.52
C SER A 30 8.47 0.56 -3.27
N LYS A 31 9.21 0.98 -4.32
CA LYS A 31 8.79 2.08 -5.20
C LYS A 31 7.45 1.80 -5.87
N LYS A 32 7.22 0.57 -6.38
CA LYS A 32 5.93 0.17 -6.97
C LYS A 32 4.78 0.18 -5.94
N LEU A 33 5.07 -0.13 -4.69
CA LEU A 33 4.12 0.00 -3.56
C LEU A 33 3.87 1.46 -3.14
N GLY A 34 4.62 2.43 -3.67
CA GLY A 34 4.52 3.83 -3.29
C GLY A 34 5.14 4.17 -1.93
N MET A 35 6.07 3.34 -1.44
CA MET A 35 6.78 3.52 -0.17
C MET A 35 8.30 3.43 -0.35
N ASN A 36 9.07 3.90 0.64
CA ASN A 36 10.51 3.79 0.59
C ASN A 36 10.97 2.36 1.00
N GLN A 37 12.25 2.03 0.76
CA GLN A 37 12.78 0.70 1.05
C GLN A 37 12.79 0.35 2.55
N LEU A 38 13.02 1.35 3.41
CA LEU A 38 13.04 1.18 4.86
C LEU A 38 11.64 0.83 5.38
N ASP A 39 10.61 1.58 4.96
CA ASP A 39 9.21 1.31 5.33
C ASP A 39 8.81 -0.12 4.96
N PHE A 40 9.17 -0.56 3.75
CA PHE A 40 8.86 -1.92 3.32
C PHE A 40 9.64 -2.96 4.14
N SER A 41 10.89 -2.66 4.52
CA SER A 41 11.69 -3.54 5.42
C SER A 41 11.04 -3.66 6.80
N ASN A 42 10.55 -2.57 7.36
CA ASN A 42 9.89 -2.53 8.66
C ASN A 42 8.58 -3.35 8.64
N VAL A 43 7.82 -3.28 7.55
CA VAL A 43 6.64 -4.13 7.33
C VAL A 43 7.03 -5.62 7.31
N LEU A 44 8.09 -5.99 6.59
CA LEU A 44 8.57 -7.37 6.49
C LEU A 44 9.12 -7.92 7.82
N ARG A 45 9.72 -7.07 8.66
CA ARG A 45 10.22 -7.43 10.00
C ARG A 45 9.12 -7.46 11.05
N GLY A 46 7.94 -6.96 10.71
CA GLY A 46 6.81 -6.88 11.62
C GLY A 46 6.78 -5.65 12.52
N GLU A 47 7.69 -4.70 12.33
CA GLU A 47 7.77 -3.43 13.07
C GLU A 47 6.57 -2.50 12.78
N THR A 48 5.90 -2.72 11.63
CA THR A 48 4.67 -2.00 11.24
C THR A 48 3.47 -2.95 11.25
N PRO A 49 2.30 -2.54 11.76
CA PRO A 49 1.06 -3.32 11.63
C PRO A 49 0.68 -3.57 10.16
N LEU A 50 0.24 -4.79 9.85
CA LEU A 50 -0.31 -5.09 8.52
C LEU A 50 -1.69 -4.45 8.37
N THR A 51 -1.97 -3.94 7.17
CA THR A 51 -3.27 -3.35 6.83
C THR A 51 -3.84 -4.04 5.59
N MET A 52 -5.17 -4.10 5.48
CA MET A 52 -5.83 -4.66 4.30
C MET A 52 -5.44 -3.90 3.02
N SER A 53 -5.23 -2.59 3.11
CA SER A 53 -4.79 -1.75 1.98
C SER A 53 -3.41 -2.19 1.48
N PHE A 54 -2.46 -2.37 2.41
CA PHE A 54 -1.13 -2.87 2.08
C PHE A 54 -1.20 -4.27 1.45
N ILE A 55 -1.92 -5.22 2.08
CA ILE A 55 -2.00 -6.60 1.59
C ILE A 55 -2.64 -6.65 0.20
N SER A 56 -3.72 -5.92 -0.02
CA SER A 56 -4.38 -5.89 -1.32
C SER A 56 -3.46 -5.33 -2.40
N HIS A 57 -2.71 -4.26 -2.09
CA HIS A 57 -1.74 -3.68 -3.03
C HIS A 57 -0.58 -4.65 -3.30
N PHE A 58 0.01 -5.23 -2.26
CA PHE A 58 1.09 -6.22 -2.33
C PHE A 58 0.71 -7.40 -3.23
N CYS A 59 -0.44 -8.02 -2.96
CA CYS A 59 -0.98 -9.12 -3.74
C CYS A 59 -1.26 -8.73 -5.20
N ARG A 60 -1.84 -7.56 -5.43
CA ARG A 60 -2.12 -7.05 -6.79
C ARG A 60 -0.85 -6.89 -7.63
N LEU A 61 0.23 -6.36 -7.06
CA LEU A 61 1.51 -6.20 -7.77
C LEU A 61 2.20 -7.53 -8.09
N LEU A 62 1.89 -8.58 -7.33
CA LEU A 62 2.45 -9.92 -7.49
C LEU A 62 1.51 -10.87 -8.23
N HIS A 63 0.33 -10.38 -8.65
CA HIS A 63 -0.74 -11.18 -9.25
C HIS A 63 -1.14 -12.39 -8.39
N LEU A 64 -1.26 -12.17 -7.09
CA LEU A 64 -1.66 -13.18 -6.10
C LEU A 64 -3.06 -12.87 -5.56
N GLU A 65 -3.79 -13.92 -5.20
CA GLU A 65 -5.06 -13.78 -4.47
C GLU A 65 -4.77 -13.73 -2.95
N PRO A 66 -5.16 -12.66 -2.22
CA PRO A 66 -4.83 -12.53 -0.80
C PRO A 66 -5.27 -13.72 0.07
N ARG A 67 -6.43 -14.30 -0.22
CA ARG A 67 -6.94 -15.49 0.50
C ARG A 67 -6.06 -16.73 0.34
N ASN A 68 -5.31 -16.82 -0.75
CA ASN A 68 -4.40 -17.95 -0.97
C ASN A 68 -3.09 -17.76 -0.20
N VAL A 69 -2.72 -16.52 0.11
CA VAL A 69 -1.46 -16.15 0.76
C VAL A 69 -1.62 -16.05 2.28
N PHE A 70 -2.65 -15.36 2.76
CA PHE A 70 -2.79 -14.96 4.17
C PHE A 70 -3.78 -15.85 4.92
N PRO A 71 -3.34 -16.65 5.92
CA PRO A 71 -4.20 -17.54 6.69
C PRO A 71 -5.42 -16.87 7.31
N SER A 72 -5.30 -15.68 7.89
CA SER A 72 -6.43 -15.00 8.55
C SER A 72 -7.54 -14.58 7.57
N LEU A 73 -7.26 -14.55 6.27
CA LEU A 73 -8.24 -14.24 5.23
C LEU A 73 -8.99 -15.48 4.73
N LYS A 74 -8.56 -16.70 5.11
CA LYS A 74 -9.20 -17.97 4.71
C LYS A 74 -10.45 -18.27 5.54
N GLU A 75 -10.44 -17.92 6.82
CA GLU A 75 -11.53 -18.25 7.76
C GLU A 75 -12.72 -17.27 7.69
N GLY A 76 -12.58 -16.17 6.94
CA GLY A 76 -13.62 -15.17 6.77
C GLY A 76 -14.65 -15.56 5.72
N ASN A 77 -15.70 -16.25 6.17
CA ASN A 77 -16.96 -16.43 5.44
C ASN A 77 -17.43 -15.11 4.81
N GLU A 78 -18.01 -15.24 3.62
CA GLU A 78 -18.52 -14.16 2.77
C GLU A 78 -19.64 -13.36 3.47
N SER A 79 -19.89 -12.12 2.99
CA SER A 79 -21.10 -11.28 3.21
C SER A 79 -21.11 -10.13 4.25
N GLY A 80 -19.97 -9.70 4.80
CA GLY A 80 -19.89 -8.42 5.54
C GLY A 80 -19.45 -7.24 4.64
N PRO A 81 -19.98 -6.00 4.82
CA PRO A 81 -19.50 -4.83 4.10
C PRO A 81 -18.01 -4.61 4.43
N LYS A 82 -17.16 -4.77 3.40
CA LYS A 82 -15.70 -4.61 3.52
C LYS A 82 -15.37 -3.12 3.53
N VAL A 83 -14.84 -2.63 4.66
CA VAL A 83 -14.25 -1.28 4.72
C VAL A 83 -12.91 -1.31 4.00
N VAL A 84 -12.84 -0.65 2.84
CA VAL A 84 -11.62 -0.52 2.02
C VAL A 84 -11.00 0.84 2.29
N TYR A 85 -9.74 0.84 2.75
CA TYR A 85 -8.98 2.06 2.97
C TYR A 85 -8.22 2.42 1.69
N LEU A 86 -8.67 3.46 1.00
CA LEU A 86 -8.05 4.01 -0.19
C LEU A 86 -7.12 5.16 0.22
N LYS A 87 -5.97 5.25 -0.45
CA LYS A 87 -5.01 6.36 -0.29
C LYS A 87 -4.72 6.95 -1.66
N SER A 88 -5.01 8.22 -1.81
CA SER A 88 -4.63 9.01 -2.98
C SER A 88 -3.34 9.78 -2.68
N ARG A 89 -2.41 9.80 -3.63
CA ARG A 89 -1.24 10.69 -3.62
C ARG A 89 -1.25 11.47 -4.93
N MET A 90 -1.16 12.79 -4.83
CA MET A 90 -1.13 13.70 -5.97
C MET A 90 0.10 14.60 -5.88
N SER A 91 0.62 14.99 -7.03
CA SER A 91 1.62 16.05 -7.17
C SER A 91 0.94 17.22 -7.87
N VAL A 92 1.20 18.43 -7.40
CA VAL A 92 0.73 19.66 -8.05
C VAL A 92 1.90 20.36 -8.72
N ASP A 93 1.66 20.95 -9.87
CA ASP A 93 2.63 21.78 -10.58
C ASP A 93 2.54 23.22 -10.07
N GLY A 94 2.96 23.42 -8.83
CA GLY A 94 2.85 24.71 -8.13
C GLY A 94 3.18 24.59 -6.65
N GLU A 95 3.15 25.72 -5.95
CA GLU A 95 3.34 25.77 -4.50
C GLU A 95 1.99 25.66 -3.80
N ILE A 96 1.79 24.59 -3.02
CA ILE A 96 0.58 24.40 -2.21
C ILE A 96 0.49 25.52 -1.18
N GLN A 97 -0.56 26.33 -1.27
CA GLN A 97 -0.85 27.39 -0.32
C GLN A 97 -1.72 26.88 0.83
N ASN A 98 -2.69 26.01 0.52
CA ASN A 98 -3.62 25.47 1.49
C ASN A 98 -4.13 24.07 1.09
N ALA A 99 -4.47 23.24 2.07
CA ALA A 99 -5.10 21.95 1.86
C ALA A 99 -6.08 21.63 2.99
N TYR A 100 -7.35 21.38 2.65
CA TYR A 100 -8.42 21.13 3.61
C TYR A 100 -9.46 20.15 3.08
N ILE A 101 -10.40 19.76 3.95
CA ILE A 101 -11.49 18.84 3.64
C ILE A 101 -12.80 19.61 3.66
N GLU A 102 -13.58 19.50 2.59
CA GLU A 102 -14.94 20.02 2.51
C GLU A 102 -15.90 18.87 2.14
N GLY A 103 -16.70 18.42 3.12
CA GLY A 103 -17.57 17.26 2.95
C GLY A 103 -16.78 15.98 2.63
N ASN A 104 -16.98 15.45 1.41
CA ASN A 104 -16.27 14.28 0.90
C ASN A 104 -15.14 14.62 -0.09
N GLN A 105 -14.75 15.89 -0.18
CA GLN A 105 -13.71 16.37 -1.09
C GLN A 105 -12.45 16.81 -0.34
N VAL A 106 -11.30 16.55 -0.94
CA VAL A 106 -10.02 17.14 -0.52
C VAL A 106 -9.76 18.32 -1.44
N ILE A 107 -9.72 19.53 -0.89
CA ILE A 107 -9.44 20.77 -1.62
C ILE A 107 -7.96 21.10 -1.43
N VAL A 108 -7.25 21.32 -2.54
CA VAL A 108 -5.83 21.72 -2.55
C VAL A 108 -5.69 22.97 -3.40
N GLU A 109 -5.35 24.09 -2.75
CA GLU A 109 -5.11 25.38 -3.38
C GLU A 109 -3.61 25.53 -3.63
N TYR A 110 -3.21 25.79 -4.88
CA TYR A 110 -1.81 25.92 -5.26
C TYR A 110 -1.60 27.08 -6.23
N ALA A 111 -0.46 27.74 -6.10
CA ALA A 111 -0.06 28.85 -6.96
C ALA A 111 0.89 28.33 -8.06
N HIS A 112 0.65 28.74 -9.30
CA HIS A 112 1.54 28.50 -10.43
C HIS A 112 1.85 29.83 -11.13
N THR A 113 3.13 30.17 -11.24
CA THR A 113 3.56 31.42 -11.87
C THR A 113 3.66 31.23 -13.38
N VAL A 114 2.79 31.89 -14.14
CA VAL A 114 2.85 31.91 -15.60
C VAL A 114 3.74 33.09 -16.03
N GLN A 115 4.86 32.81 -16.73
CA GLN A 115 5.63 33.88 -17.38
C GLN A 115 4.93 34.26 -18.69
N HIS A 116 4.68 35.55 -18.88
CA HIS A 116 4.26 36.11 -20.16
C HIS A 116 5.51 36.44 -20.99
N ASP A 117 5.61 35.85 -22.18
CA ASP A 117 6.57 36.24 -23.23
C ASP A 117 6.26 37.64 -23.79
#